data_AF-A0AAW6CHM9-F1
#
_entry.id   AF-A0AAW6CHM9-F1
#
_cell.length_a   1.000
_cell.length_b   1.000
_cell.length_c   1.000
_cell.angle_alpha   90.00
_cell.angle_beta   90.00
_cell.angle_gamma   90.00
#
_symmetry.space_group_name_H-M   'P 1'
#
loop_
_entity.id
_entity.type
_entity.pdbx_description
1 polymer ?
#
loop_
_entity_poly.entity_id
_entity_poly.type
_entity_poly.pdbx_seq_one_letter_code
_entity_poly.pdbx_strand_id
1 'polypeptide(L)'
;MKGYKHLTAHDRNKMAKMRKEGATMRQIGAALHVSAATVCRELKRGTYTYMNADYIEVTEYIPERSQKRYEANLEAKGPGLKIGNHRDYAEKLEELIVDYDYSPSAALHEIENHPEIYGEFGVRVCRQTLYSYVEKRIFARLTNKDLPFKGSRQKKKTKHIRRMKSAAKGDSIEKRPEEVNTRQEPGHWEMDLVVSCRGGHKCLMALTERVTRQEIMRLIPDKSAASVVRAMNTLERKYGKMFPEVFKTITVDNGTEFSNCEGMETSIFKAGGQRTKVYYCHPYCSSERGSNEKQNQMIRRKFPKGTNFDRVSPKEVRMVEDWLNRYPRKILGWYSSADLFNQIFGGV
;
A
#
# COMPACT_ATOMS: atom_id res chain seq x y z
N MET A 1 20.08 36.40 14.99
CA MET A 1 19.92 36.81 13.57
C MET A 1 18.45 36.67 13.20
N LYS A 2 17.74 37.78 12.90
CA LYS A 2 16.37 37.73 12.36
C LYS A 2 16.38 36.94 11.05
N GLY A 3 15.46 35.99 10.92
CA GLY A 3 15.41 35.00 9.85
C GLY A 3 15.57 35.59 8.45
N TYR A 4 16.40 34.96 7.65
CA TYR A 4 16.60 35.30 6.24
C TYR A 4 15.30 35.01 5.47
N LYS A 5 14.60 36.06 5.04
CA LYS A 5 13.35 35.97 4.26
C LYS A 5 13.65 36.11 2.78
N HIS A 6 13.32 35.09 2.00
CA HIS A 6 13.37 35.15 0.54
C HIS A 6 12.25 36.04 0.00
N LEU A 7 12.55 36.85 -1.02
CA LEU A 7 11.53 37.59 -1.76
C LEU A 7 10.60 36.58 -2.47
N THR A 8 9.30 36.80 -2.37
CA THR A 8 8.28 36.04 -3.10
C THR A 8 8.03 36.63 -4.49
N ALA A 9 7.31 35.92 -5.36
CA ALA A 9 6.87 36.47 -6.65
C ALA A 9 6.04 37.75 -6.47
N HIS A 10 5.22 37.80 -5.42
CA HIS A 10 4.44 39.00 -5.07
C HIS A 10 5.34 40.17 -4.67
N ASP A 11 6.35 39.93 -3.84
CA ASP A 11 7.31 40.96 -3.42
C ASP A 11 8.08 41.54 -4.62
N ARG A 12 8.47 40.67 -5.58
CA ARG A 12 9.13 41.08 -6.84
C ARG A 12 8.23 41.93 -7.72
N ASN A 13 6.95 41.59 -7.83
CA ASN A 13 5.97 42.39 -8.59
C ASN A 13 5.72 43.74 -7.93
N LYS A 14 5.56 43.77 -6.60
CA LYS A 14 5.42 45.01 -5.82
C LYS A 14 6.65 45.91 -5.94
N MET A 15 7.85 45.32 -5.92
CA MET A 15 9.11 46.02 -6.17
C MET A 15 9.15 46.69 -7.55
N ALA A 16 8.76 45.99 -8.62
CA ALA A 16 8.70 46.57 -9.96
C ALA A 16 7.72 47.72 -10.06
N LYS A 17 6.51 47.57 -9.49
CA LYS A 17 5.50 48.64 -9.46
C LYS A 17 6.03 49.89 -8.76
N MET A 18 6.55 49.75 -7.54
CA MET A 18 7.10 50.87 -6.77
C MET A 18 8.30 51.52 -7.47
N ARG A 19 9.11 50.74 -8.20
CA ARG A 19 10.23 51.28 -8.97
C ARG A 19 9.77 52.11 -10.17
N LYS A 20 8.70 51.72 -10.86
CA LYS A 20 8.05 52.51 -11.92
C LYS A 20 7.44 53.81 -11.36
N GLU A 21 6.93 53.78 -10.13
CA GLU A 21 6.41 54.95 -9.40
C GLU A 21 7.51 55.86 -8.82
N GLY A 22 8.80 55.59 -9.10
CA GLY A 22 9.91 56.43 -8.65
C GLY A 22 10.36 56.21 -7.20
N ALA A 23 9.87 55.18 -6.52
CA ALA A 23 10.24 54.92 -5.12
C ALA A 23 11.74 54.61 -4.96
N THR A 24 12.31 55.08 -3.85
CA THR A 24 13.70 54.82 -3.45
C THR A 24 13.86 53.41 -2.88
N MET A 25 15.10 52.89 -2.89
CA MET A 25 15.40 51.55 -2.34
C MET A 25 15.04 51.39 -0.87
N ARG A 26 15.12 52.48 -0.08
CA ARG A 26 14.72 52.50 1.33
C ARG A 26 13.21 52.38 1.50
N GLN A 27 12.42 53.09 0.68
CA GLN A 27 10.96 53.00 0.67
C GLN A 27 10.47 51.61 0.24
N ILE A 28 11.07 51.05 -0.81
CA ILE A 28 10.77 49.67 -1.26
C ILE A 28 11.15 48.66 -0.17
N GLY A 29 12.31 48.82 0.45
CA GLY A 29 12.75 47.96 1.56
C GLY A 29 11.78 47.99 2.74
N ALA A 30 11.35 49.19 3.15
CA ALA A 30 10.36 49.36 4.21
C ALA A 30 9.01 48.69 3.86
N ALA A 31 8.51 48.87 2.64
CA ALA A 31 7.24 48.31 2.18
C ALA A 31 7.23 46.79 2.00
N LEU A 32 8.42 46.17 1.85
CA LEU A 32 8.62 44.72 1.76
C LEU A 32 9.14 44.10 3.07
N HIS A 33 9.40 44.94 4.08
CA HIS A 33 10.05 44.56 5.34
C HIS A 33 11.41 43.86 5.15
N VAL A 34 12.22 44.35 4.21
CA VAL A 34 13.59 43.88 3.93
C VAL A 34 14.59 45.04 3.88
N SER A 35 15.88 44.75 4.00
CA SER A 35 16.91 45.79 3.87
C SER A 35 16.95 46.41 2.47
N ALA A 36 17.29 47.70 2.38
CA ALA A 36 17.52 48.36 1.09
C ALA A 36 18.62 47.66 0.24
N ALA A 37 19.59 47.04 0.91
CA ALA A 37 20.63 46.24 0.25
C ALA A 37 20.08 44.95 -0.39
N THR A 38 19.01 44.35 0.16
CA THR A 38 18.31 43.23 -0.47
C THR A 38 17.62 43.67 -1.75
N VAL A 39 16.94 44.82 -1.72
CA VAL A 39 16.28 45.41 -2.90
C VAL A 39 17.30 45.73 -3.99
N CYS A 40 18.41 46.39 -3.63
CA CYS A 40 19.47 46.72 -4.59
C CYS A 40 20.07 45.47 -5.25
N ARG A 41 20.36 44.42 -4.47
CA ARG A 41 20.87 43.15 -5.00
C ARG A 41 19.86 42.46 -5.92
N GLU A 42 18.57 42.50 -5.60
CA GLU A 42 17.53 41.92 -6.44
C GLU A 42 17.39 42.67 -7.76
N LEU A 43 17.28 43.99 -7.73
CA LEU A 43 17.20 44.81 -8.94
C LEU A 43 18.42 44.61 -9.83
N LYS A 44 19.63 44.62 -9.26
CA LYS A 44 20.86 44.35 -10.02
C LYS A 44 20.86 42.97 -10.69
N ARG A 45 20.28 41.95 -10.05
CA ARG A 45 20.19 40.58 -10.61
C ARG A 45 19.08 40.42 -11.65
N GLY A 46 18.04 41.25 -11.55
CA GLY A 46 16.80 41.15 -12.31
C GLY A 46 16.60 42.21 -13.40
N THR A 47 17.52 43.17 -13.50
CA THR A 47 17.56 44.14 -14.59
C THR A 47 18.19 43.49 -15.82
N TYR A 48 17.51 43.62 -16.95
CA TYR A 48 17.92 43.06 -18.22
C TYR A 48 17.76 44.10 -19.31
N THR A 49 18.69 44.05 -20.26
CA THR A 49 18.62 44.82 -21.50
C THR A 49 18.05 43.92 -22.60
N TYR A 50 17.04 44.40 -23.30
CA TYR A 50 16.42 43.69 -24.41
C TYR A 50 15.93 44.69 -25.45
N MET A 51 15.81 44.23 -26.69
CA MET A 51 15.22 45.00 -27.77
C MET A 51 13.70 44.83 -27.75
N ASN A 52 12.97 45.94 -27.66
CA ASN A 52 11.51 45.92 -27.68
C ASN A 52 10.96 45.74 -29.11
N ALA A 53 9.63 45.71 -29.26
CA ALA A 53 8.98 45.53 -30.56
C ALA A 53 9.29 46.65 -31.57
N ASP A 54 9.70 47.83 -31.07
CA ASP A 54 10.05 49.01 -31.85
C ASP A 54 11.56 49.08 -32.16
N TYR A 55 12.30 47.99 -31.92
CA TYR A 55 13.75 47.91 -32.10
C TYR A 55 14.57 48.89 -31.24
N ILE A 56 14.00 49.30 -30.10
CA ILE A 56 14.66 50.15 -29.12
C ILE A 56 15.24 49.27 -28.02
N GLU A 57 16.50 49.53 -27.67
CA GLU A 57 17.17 48.87 -26.55
C GLU A 57 16.64 49.44 -25.22
N VAL A 58 15.93 48.59 -24.47
CA VAL A 58 15.32 48.95 -23.18
C VAL A 58 16.02 48.18 -22.07
N THR A 59 16.42 48.88 -21.01
CA THR A 59 16.99 48.29 -19.79
C THR A 59 16.04 48.50 -18.62
N GLU A 60 15.32 47.45 -18.22
CA GLU A 60 14.41 47.51 -17.06
C GLU A 60 14.47 46.25 -16.18
N TYR A 61 13.93 46.37 -14.97
CA TYR A 61 13.79 45.26 -14.04
C TYR A 61 12.57 44.41 -14.39
N ILE A 62 12.79 43.10 -14.60
CA ILE A 62 11.75 42.15 -14.98
C ILE A 62 11.52 41.15 -13.83
N PRO A 63 10.42 41.27 -13.05
CA PRO A 63 10.10 40.36 -11.94
C PRO A 63 10.04 38.88 -12.32
N GLU A 64 9.42 38.58 -13.47
CA GLU A 64 9.21 37.20 -13.91
C GLU A 64 10.53 36.48 -14.17
N ARG A 65 11.48 37.14 -14.84
CA ARG A 65 12.83 36.59 -15.06
C ARG A 65 13.59 36.40 -13.75
N SER A 66 13.46 37.35 -12.82
CA SER A 66 14.08 37.26 -11.49
C SER A 66 13.53 36.07 -10.70
N GLN A 67 12.22 35.83 -10.79
CA GLN A 67 11.56 34.66 -10.20
C GLN A 67 12.02 33.34 -10.87
N LYS A 68 12.01 33.26 -12.21
CA LYS A 68 12.49 32.08 -12.95
C LYS A 68 13.94 31.73 -12.61
N ARG A 69 14.81 32.74 -12.53
CA ARG A 69 16.21 32.56 -12.14
C ARG A 69 16.35 32.10 -10.68
N TYR A 70 15.50 32.60 -9.78
CA TYR A 70 15.46 32.12 -8.40
C TYR A 70 15.07 30.64 -8.34
N GLU A 71 14.04 30.23 -9.09
CA GLU A 71 13.59 28.83 -9.20
C GLU A 71 14.65 27.92 -9.80
N ALA A 72 15.29 28.32 -10.91
CA ALA A 72 16.39 27.56 -11.52
C ALA A 72 17.58 27.39 -10.58
N ASN A 73 17.94 28.44 -9.82
CA ASN A 73 18.97 28.33 -8.79
C ASN A 73 18.55 27.44 -7.61
N LEU A 74 17.26 27.40 -7.28
CA LEU A 74 16.75 26.52 -6.23
C LEU A 74 16.85 25.05 -6.68
N GLU A 75 16.54 24.78 -7.94
CA GLU A 75 16.66 23.47 -8.58
C GLU A 75 18.12 23.01 -8.64
N ALA A 76 19.03 23.90 -9.06
CA ALA A 76 20.46 23.62 -9.15
C ALA A 76 21.18 23.48 -7.78
N LYS A 77 20.56 23.96 -6.69
CA LYS A 77 21.10 23.84 -5.32
C LYS A 77 20.79 22.50 -4.66
N GLY A 78 19.97 21.66 -5.27
CA GLY A 78 19.66 20.35 -4.73
C GLY A 78 20.91 19.46 -4.68
N PRO A 79 21.10 18.64 -3.64
CA PRO A 79 22.09 17.57 -3.71
C PRO A 79 21.76 16.68 -4.92
N GLY A 80 22.80 16.13 -5.55
CA GLY A 80 22.63 15.14 -6.62
C GLY A 80 21.76 13.96 -6.18
N LEU A 81 21.33 13.15 -7.15
CA LEU A 81 20.56 11.94 -6.84
C LEU A 81 21.36 11.03 -5.91
N LYS A 82 20.76 10.59 -4.80
CA LYS A 82 21.39 9.67 -3.85
C LYS A 82 21.83 8.36 -4.51
N ILE A 83 21.03 7.89 -5.48
CA ILE A 83 21.32 6.67 -6.26
C ILE A 83 22.12 6.95 -7.54
N GLY A 84 22.58 8.19 -7.75
CA GLY A 84 23.17 8.62 -9.03
C GLY A 84 24.36 7.76 -9.49
N ASN A 85 25.17 7.27 -8.54
CA ASN A 85 26.31 6.40 -8.81
C ASN A 85 26.07 4.93 -8.40
N HIS A 86 24.87 4.59 -7.91
CA HIS A 86 24.52 3.27 -7.38
C HIS A 86 23.48 2.61 -8.26
N ARG A 87 23.92 2.26 -9.48
CA ARG A 87 23.06 1.67 -10.50
C ARG A 87 22.57 0.28 -10.10
N ASP A 88 23.45 -0.51 -9.50
CA ASP A 88 23.16 -1.82 -8.90
C ASP A 88 22.01 -1.77 -7.87
N TYR A 89 22.04 -0.78 -6.97
CA TYR A 89 20.98 -0.55 -5.99
C TYR A 89 19.66 -0.15 -6.65
N ALA A 90 19.74 0.70 -7.68
CA ALA A 90 18.56 1.09 -8.44
C ALA A 90 17.93 -0.11 -9.16
N GLU A 91 18.73 -0.90 -9.87
CA GLU A 91 18.31 -2.12 -10.58
C GLU A 91 17.67 -3.13 -9.62
N LYS A 92 18.24 -3.33 -8.42
CA LYS A 92 17.66 -4.23 -7.41
C LYS A 92 16.31 -3.74 -6.88
N LEU A 93 16.17 -2.44 -6.63
CA LEU A 93 14.88 -1.85 -6.26
C LEU A 93 13.83 -2.02 -7.36
N GLU A 94 14.22 -1.86 -8.64
CA GLU A 94 13.33 -2.10 -9.77
C GLU A 94 12.90 -3.56 -9.85
N GLU A 95 13.83 -4.50 -9.73
CA GLU A 95 13.55 -5.93 -9.74
C GLU A 95 12.55 -6.31 -8.65
N LEU A 96 12.80 -5.93 -7.39
CA LEU A 96 11.90 -6.26 -6.29
C LEU A 96 10.48 -5.68 -6.47
N ILE A 97 10.38 -4.44 -6.96
CA ILE A 97 9.08 -3.77 -7.09
C ILE A 97 8.33 -4.24 -8.35
N VAL A 98 9.01 -4.34 -9.49
CA VAL A 98 8.40 -4.65 -10.78
C VAL A 98 8.20 -6.15 -10.97
N ASP A 99 9.22 -6.96 -10.66
CA ASP A 99 9.21 -8.39 -10.97
C ASP A 99 8.66 -9.21 -9.79
N TYR A 100 8.90 -8.77 -8.56
CA TYR A 100 8.42 -9.45 -7.35
C TYR A 100 7.20 -8.81 -6.68
N ASP A 101 6.65 -7.71 -7.22
CA ASP A 101 5.48 -6.97 -6.69
C ASP A 101 5.65 -6.41 -5.25
N TYR A 102 6.88 -6.10 -4.84
CA TYR A 102 7.14 -5.49 -3.54
C TYR A 102 6.64 -4.05 -3.51
N SER A 103 6.08 -3.63 -2.38
CA SER A 103 5.88 -2.20 -2.15
C SER A 103 7.23 -1.50 -1.98
N PRO A 104 7.35 -0.20 -2.28
CA PRO A 104 8.58 0.56 -2.06
C PRO A 104 9.18 0.42 -0.65
N SER A 105 8.33 0.33 0.38
CA SER A 105 8.82 0.15 1.75
C SER A 105 9.28 -1.28 2.04
N ALA A 106 8.64 -2.28 1.42
CA ALA A 106 9.06 -3.67 1.51
C ALA A 106 10.39 -3.87 0.80
N ALA A 107 10.56 -3.37 -0.42
CA ALA A 107 11.81 -3.48 -1.18
C ALA A 107 13.01 -2.84 -0.46
N LEU A 108 12.80 -1.64 0.13
CA LEU A 108 13.84 -0.98 0.94
C LEU A 108 14.21 -1.81 2.17
N HIS A 109 13.22 -2.35 2.87
CA HIS A 109 13.45 -3.17 4.05
C HIS A 109 14.18 -4.48 3.71
N GLU A 110 13.72 -5.16 2.65
CA GLU A 110 14.26 -6.42 2.16
C GLU A 110 15.76 -6.31 1.86
N ILE A 111 16.16 -5.28 1.11
CA ILE A 111 17.58 -5.03 0.79
C ILE A 111 18.38 -4.71 2.06
N GLU A 112 17.82 -3.94 2.98
CA GLU A 112 18.54 -3.49 4.18
C GLU A 112 18.79 -4.60 5.21
N ASN A 113 17.89 -5.60 5.28
CA ASN A 113 17.93 -6.63 6.32
C ASN A 113 18.48 -7.98 5.83
N HIS A 114 18.73 -8.11 4.53
CA HIS A 114 19.32 -9.31 3.93
C HIS A 114 20.59 -9.00 3.12
N PRO A 115 21.63 -8.37 3.72
CA PRO A 115 22.90 -8.12 3.02
C PRO A 115 23.58 -9.41 2.55
N GLU A 116 23.29 -10.56 3.18
CA GLU A 116 23.75 -11.89 2.76
C GLU A 116 23.14 -12.35 1.42
N ILE A 117 21.96 -11.84 1.06
CA ILE A 117 21.27 -12.17 -0.19
C ILE A 117 21.56 -11.11 -1.26
N TYR A 118 21.51 -9.82 -0.88
CA TYR A 118 21.54 -8.71 -1.83
C TYR A 118 22.88 -7.99 -1.91
N GLY A 119 23.77 -8.21 -0.96
CA GLY A 119 25.03 -7.48 -0.81
C GLY A 119 24.85 -6.11 -0.15
N GLU A 120 25.98 -5.46 0.13
CA GLU A 120 26.01 -4.09 0.66
C GLU A 120 26.18 -3.07 -0.47
N PHE A 121 25.18 -2.21 -0.66
CA PHE A 121 25.19 -1.20 -1.73
C PHE A 121 25.88 0.12 -1.35
N GLY A 122 26.27 0.29 -0.08
CA GLY A 122 26.90 1.54 0.42
C GLY A 122 25.99 2.78 0.41
N VAL A 123 24.73 2.65 0.00
CA VAL A 123 23.74 3.73 -0.06
C VAL A 123 22.41 3.29 0.54
N ARG A 124 21.70 4.24 1.17
CA ARG A 124 20.32 4.04 1.63
C ARG A 124 19.46 5.22 1.24
N VAL A 125 18.24 4.94 0.76
CA VAL A 125 17.22 5.97 0.51
C VAL A 125 16.00 5.73 1.38
N CYS A 126 15.38 6.81 1.84
CA CYS A 126 14.13 6.69 2.57
C CYS A 126 12.96 6.48 1.60
N ARG A 127 11.84 6.00 2.14
CA ARG A 127 10.59 5.79 1.40
C ARG A 127 10.18 7.02 0.57
N GLN A 128 10.22 8.22 1.14
CA GLN A 128 9.83 9.44 0.43
C GLN A 128 10.72 9.71 -0.79
N THR A 129 12.04 9.51 -0.65
CA THR A 129 12.99 9.66 -1.75
C THR A 129 12.70 8.66 -2.86
N LEU A 130 12.45 7.39 -2.52
CA LEU A 130 12.10 6.37 -3.51
C LEU A 130 10.84 6.75 -4.29
N TYR A 131 9.75 7.14 -3.63
CA TYR A 131 8.55 7.62 -4.32
C TYR A 131 8.82 8.84 -5.21
N SER A 132 9.61 9.81 -4.74
CA SER A 132 9.99 10.98 -5.55
C SER A 132 10.77 10.58 -6.80
N TYR A 133 11.66 9.59 -6.71
CA TYR A 133 12.44 9.09 -7.85
C TYR A 133 11.57 8.34 -8.86
N VAL A 134 10.57 7.57 -8.41
CA VAL A 134 9.57 6.97 -9.32
C VAL A 134 8.76 8.04 -10.04
N GLU A 135 8.33 9.08 -9.34
CA GLU A 135 7.56 10.19 -9.92
C GLU A 135 8.38 10.99 -10.94
N LYS A 136 9.65 11.26 -10.61
CA LYS A 136 10.62 11.93 -11.49
C LYS A 136 11.15 11.06 -12.63
N ARG A 137 10.69 9.80 -12.75
CA ARG A 137 11.13 8.85 -13.79
C ARG A 137 12.65 8.63 -13.81
N ILE A 138 13.25 8.54 -12.62
CA ILE A 138 14.70 8.29 -12.48
C ILE A 138 15.06 6.83 -12.82
N PHE A 139 14.14 5.91 -12.57
CA PHE A 139 14.31 4.49 -12.84
C PHE A 139 14.04 4.14 -14.30
N ALA A 140 14.68 3.08 -14.82
CA ALA A 140 14.60 2.70 -16.23
C ALA A 140 13.26 2.06 -16.60
N ARG A 141 12.77 1.15 -15.76
CA ARG A 141 11.55 0.35 -15.92
C ARG A 141 10.47 0.76 -14.92
N LEU A 142 10.83 1.11 -13.68
CA LEU A 142 9.91 1.35 -12.58
C LEU A 142 9.15 2.66 -12.73
N THR A 143 7.82 2.56 -12.75
CA THR A 143 6.89 3.68 -12.88
C THR A 143 5.78 3.64 -11.84
N ASN A 144 4.95 4.68 -11.80
CA ASN A 144 3.75 4.69 -10.96
C ASN A 144 2.77 3.53 -11.24
N LYS A 145 2.83 2.89 -12.41
CA LYS A 145 1.94 1.76 -12.78
C LYS A 145 2.32 0.44 -12.10
N ASP A 146 3.56 0.35 -11.63
CA ASP A 146 4.13 -0.85 -11.00
C ASP A 146 3.95 -0.77 -9.48
N LEU A 147 3.61 0.41 -8.95
CA LEU A 147 3.30 0.59 -7.54
C LEU A 147 1.98 -0.07 -7.16
N PRO A 148 1.85 -0.65 -5.94
CA PRO A 148 0.67 -1.42 -5.51
C PRO A 148 -0.69 -0.74 -5.67
N PHE A 149 -0.75 0.59 -5.65
CA PHE A 149 -2.00 1.36 -5.73
C PHE A 149 -2.15 2.17 -7.02
N LYS A 150 -1.19 2.10 -7.95
CA LYS A 150 -1.24 2.69 -9.31
C LYS A 150 -1.83 4.11 -9.38
N GLY A 151 -1.59 4.94 -8.37
CA GLY A 151 -2.14 6.31 -8.24
C GLY A 151 -3.64 6.42 -7.94
N SER A 152 -4.39 5.32 -7.78
CA SER A 152 -5.85 5.33 -7.64
C SER A 152 -6.30 4.96 -6.21
N ARG A 153 -6.29 5.95 -5.31
CA ARG A 153 -7.17 5.91 -4.12
C ARG A 153 -8.54 6.48 -4.51
N GLN A 154 -9.28 5.80 -5.37
CA GLN A 154 -10.69 6.16 -5.54
C GLN A 154 -11.42 5.84 -4.23
N LYS A 155 -11.80 6.89 -3.49
CA LYS A 155 -12.78 6.77 -2.41
C LYS A 155 -14.06 6.25 -3.04
N LYS A 156 -14.38 4.97 -2.79
CA LYS A 156 -15.69 4.45 -3.18
C LYS A 156 -16.74 5.20 -2.36
N LYS A 157 -17.72 5.79 -3.04
CA LYS A 157 -18.95 6.23 -2.39
C LYS A 157 -19.62 5.00 -1.78
N THR A 158 -20.00 5.08 -0.52
CA THR A 158 -20.78 4.05 0.16
C THR A 158 -22.09 3.89 -0.62
N LYS A 159 -22.26 2.76 -1.32
CA LYS A 159 -23.54 2.44 -1.95
C LYS A 159 -24.51 2.04 -0.84
N HIS A 160 -25.71 2.61 -0.83
CA HIS A 160 -26.81 2.07 -0.02
C HIS A 160 -27.12 0.66 -0.51
N ILE A 161 -26.79 -0.34 0.30
CA ILE A 161 -27.13 -1.73 0.01
C ILE A 161 -28.48 -2.01 0.67
N ARG A 162 -29.42 -2.58 -0.09
CA ARG A 162 -30.76 -3.00 0.38
C ARG A 162 -30.59 -4.02 1.51
N ARG A 163 -31.23 -3.78 2.67
CA ARG A 163 -31.28 -4.68 3.84
C ARG A 163 -31.80 -6.07 3.44
N MET A 164 -30.98 -7.10 3.55
CA MET A 164 -31.43 -8.48 3.66
C MET A 164 -31.74 -8.78 5.12
N LYS A 165 -33.01 -9.05 5.41
CA LYS A 165 -33.51 -9.57 6.69
C LYS A 165 -33.34 -11.09 6.71
N SER A 166 -32.14 -11.64 6.79
CA SER A 166 -31.99 -13.07 7.11
C SER A 166 -31.57 -13.22 8.57
N ALA A 167 -32.19 -14.18 9.27
CA ALA A 167 -31.72 -14.62 10.58
C ALA A 167 -30.24 -15.05 10.51
N ALA A 168 -29.52 -14.93 11.64
CA ALA A 168 -28.15 -15.40 11.73
C ALA A 168 -28.10 -16.91 11.46
N LYS A 169 -27.22 -17.33 10.54
CA LYS A 169 -27.10 -18.73 10.10
C LYS A 169 -26.34 -19.61 11.10
N GLY A 170 -25.75 -18.98 12.11
CA GLY A 170 -25.02 -19.57 13.22
C GLY A 170 -24.82 -18.53 14.31
N ASP A 171 -23.80 -18.70 15.16
CA ASP A 171 -23.55 -17.75 16.23
C ASP A 171 -23.05 -16.41 15.69
N SER A 172 -23.64 -15.32 16.21
CA SER A 172 -23.22 -13.95 15.90
C SER A 172 -21.80 -13.69 16.40
N ILE A 173 -21.08 -12.80 15.72
CA ILE A 173 -19.77 -12.30 16.15
C ILE A 173 -19.80 -11.69 17.56
N GLU A 174 -20.95 -11.23 18.05
CA GLU A 174 -21.13 -10.74 19.43
C GLU A 174 -20.92 -11.83 20.48
N LYS A 175 -21.14 -13.11 20.13
CA LYS A 175 -20.90 -14.24 21.03
C LYS A 175 -19.45 -14.74 21.00
N ARG A 176 -18.59 -14.14 20.18
CA ARG A 176 -17.17 -14.53 20.10
C ARG A 176 -16.44 -13.98 21.33
N PRO A 177 -15.57 -14.77 21.99
CA PRO A 177 -14.81 -14.29 23.15
C PRO A 177 -14.08 -12.98 22.84
N GLU A 178 -14.11 -12.04 23.78
CA GLU A 178 -13.55 -10.69 23.56
C GLU A 178 -12.05 -10.70 23.32
N GLU A 179 -11.34 -11.67 23.90
CA GLU A 179 -9.90 -11.91 23.74
C GLU A 179 -9.50 -12.01 22.25
N VAL A 180 -10.37 -12.59 21.40
CA VAL A 180 -10.17 -12.72 19.95
C VAL A 180 -10.11 -11.37 19.22
N ASN A 181 -10.69 -10.32 19.81
CA ASN A 181 -10.65 -8.98 19.24
C ASN A 181 -9.29 -8.29 19.47
N THR A 182 -8.54 -8.70 20.48
CA THR A 182 -7.22 -8.13 20.82
C THR A 182 -6.13 -8.50 19.81
N ARG A 183 -6.33 -9.60 19.06
CA ARG A 183 -5.37 -10.14 18.08
C ARG A 183 -4.02 -10.50 18.72
N GLN A 184 -4.06 -11.01 19.94
CA GLN A 184 -2.88 -11.50 20.66
C GLN A 184 -2.77 -13.02 20.62
N GLU A 185 -3.91 -13.72 20.65
CA GLU A 185 -3.96 -15.17 20.58
C GLU A 185 -3.98 -15.66 19.12
N PRO A 186 -3.05 -16.53 18.70
CA PRO A 186 -3.07 -17.13 17.37
C PRO A 186 -4.10 -18.26 17.27
N GLY A 187 -4.56 -18.50 16.04
CA GLY A 187 -5.47 -19.60 15.71
C GLY A 187 -6.92 -19.16 15.43
N HIS A 188 -7.16 -17.85 15.37
CA HIS A 188 -8.44 -17.29 14.96
C HIS A 188 -8.35 -16.80 13.52
N TRP A 189 -9.23 -17.31 12.66
CA TRP A 189 -9.17 -17.06 11.22
C TRP A 189 -10.37 -16.26 10.74
N GLU A 190 -10.15 -15.47 9.70
CA GLU A 190 -11.22 -14.88 8.90
C GLU A 190 -11.26 -15.63 7.56
N MET A 191 -12.44 -16.09 7.13
CA MET A 191 -12.61 -16.80 5.86
C MET A 191 -13.39 -15.96 4.85
N ASP A 192 -13.00 -16.03 3.58
CA ASP A 192 -13.63 -15.35 2.45
C ASP A 192 -13.57 -16.19 1.17
N LEU A 193 -14.45 -15.88 0.22
CA LEU A 193 -14.36 -16.42 -1.14
C LEU A 193 -14.01 -15.33 -2.14
N VAL A 194 -12.88 -15.50 -2.82
CA VAL A 194 -12.48 -14.69 -3.96
C VAL A 194 -13.05 -15.31 -5.23
N VAL A 195 -14.14 -14.73 -5.72
CA VAL A 195 -14.87 -15.23 -6.90
C VAL A 195 -14.11 -14.93 -8.20
N SER A 196 -14.25 -15.86 -9.16
CA SER A 196 -13.75 -15.76 -10.53
C SER A 196 -14.41 -14.62 -11.32
N CYS A 197 -13.93 -14.41 -12.55
CA CYS A 197 -14.60 -13.56 -13.52
C CYS A 197 -16.05 -14.01 -13.78
N ARG A 198 -16.84 -13.13 -14.39
CA ARG A 198 -18.19 -13.48 -14.82
C ARG A 198 -18.12 -14.68 -15.78
N GLY A 199 -18.94 -15.70 -15.53
CA GLY A 199 -18.96 -16.95 -16.29
C GLY A 199 -17.95 -18.00 -15.85
N GLY A 200 -17.02 -17.67 -14.94
CA GLY A 200 -16.16 -18.66 -14.30
C GLY A 200 -16.84 -19.35 -13.12
N HIS A 201 -16.52 -20.62 -12.91
CA HIS A 201 -17.17 -21.45 -11.89
C HIS A 201 -16.36 -21.50 -10.59
N LYS A 202 -15.07 -21.79 -10.70
CA LYS A 202 -14.17 -21.95 -9.54
C LYS A 202 -14.07 -20.68 -8.72
N CYS A 203 -13.81 -20.87 -7.44
CA CYS A 203 -13.54 -19.79 -6.50
C CYS A 203 -12.26 -20.09 -5.73
N LEU A 204 -11.64 -19.06 -5.18
CA LEU A 204 -10.50 -19.21 -4.28
C LEU A 204 -10.97 -18.96 -2.85
N MET A 205 -11.04 -20.03 -2.06
CA MET A 205 -11.28 -19.93 -0.62
C MET A 205 -10.01 -19.45 0.06
N ALA A 206 -10.11 -18.34 0.79
CA ALA A 206 -9.03 -17.67 1.47
C ALA A 206 -9.30 -17.68 2.98
N LEU A 207 -8.37 -18.17 3.77
CA LEU A 207 -8.36 -18.03 5.22
C LEU A 207 -7.16 -17.19 5.65
N THR A 208 -7.41 -16.11 6.37
CA THR A 208 -6.39 -15.23 6.93
C THR A 208 -6.37 -15.34 8.45
N GLU A 209 -5.23 -15.70 9.02
CA GLU A 209 -5.03 -15.77 10.48
C GLU A 209 -4.93 -14.35 11.09
N ARG A 210 -5.56 -14.12 12.24
CA ARG A 210 -5.78 -12.77 12.79
C ARG A 210 -4.58 -12.16 13.51
N VAL A 211 -3.52 -12.92 13.80
CA VAL A 211 -2.30 -12.44 14.47
C VAL A 211 -1.15 -12.37 13.48
N THR A 212 -0.69 -13.54 13.04
CA THR A 212 0.42 -13.80 12.09
C THR A 212 0.11 -13.35 10.67
N ARG A 213 -1.17 -13.20 10.30
CA ARG A 213 -1.60 -12.92 8.91
C ARG A 213 -1.20 -14.02 7.92
N GLN A 214 -1.01 -15.24 8.41
CA GLN A 214 -0.82 -16.41 7.56
C GLN A 214 -2.04 -16.61 6.67
N GLU A 215 -1.78 -16.92 5.42
CA GLU A 215 -2.79 -17.22 4.42
C GLU A 215 -2.84 -18.70 4.10
N ILE A 216 -4.06 -19.22 4.03
CA ILE A 216 -4.34 -20.53 3.45
C ILE A 216 -5.36 -20.33 2.33
N MET A 217 -4.96 -20.68 1.11
CA MET A 217 -5.77 -20.56 -0.09
C MET A 217 -6.07 -21.91 -0.71
N ARG A 218 -7.34 -22.17 -1.02
CA ARG A 218 -7.78 -23.40 -1.69
C ARG A 218 -8.66 -23.07 -2.88
N LEU A 219 -8.29 -23.60 -4.04
CA LEU A 219 -9.13 -23.53 -5.23
C LEU A 219 -10.30 -24.52 -5.06
N ILE A 220 -11.53 -24.01 -5.11
CA ILE A 220 -12.77 -24.79 -4.95
C ILE A 220 -13.58 -24.77 -6.26
N PRO A 221 -14.35 -25.82 -6.58
CA PRO A 221 -15.01 -25.97 -7.88
C PRO A 221 -16.11 -24.92 -8.14
N ASP A 222 -16.75 -24.43 -7.08
CA ASP A 222 -17.81 -23.42 -7.14
C ASP A 222 -17.96 -22.71 -5.78
N LYS A 223 -18.84 -21.70 -5.72
CA LYS A 223 -19.17 -20.95 -4.50
C LYS A 223 -20.21 -21.63 -3.59
N SER A 224 -20.56 -22.89 -3.80
CA SER A 224 -21.58 -23.56 -2.99
C SER A 224 -21.07 -23.84 -1.56
N ALA A 225 -21.99 -23.87 -0.60
CA ALA A 225 -21.66 -24.26 0.78
C ALA A 225 -21.09 -25.68 0.86
N ALA A 226 -21.53 -26.59 -0.01
CA ALA A 226 -20.97 -27.94 -0.09
C ALA A 226 -19.48 -27.93 -0.50
N SER A 227 -19.09 -27.07 -1.43
CA SER A 227 -17.69 -26.89 -1.84
C SER A 227 -16.83 -26.33 -0.71
N VAL A 228 -17.34 -25.37 0.05
CA VAL A 228 -16.65 -24.82 1.23
C VAL A 228 -16.44 -25.90 2.29
N VAL A 229 -17.48 -26.67 2.64
CA VAL A 229 -17.38 -27.78 3.60
C VAL A 229 -16.38 -28.84 3.13
N ARG A 230 -16.38 -29.24 1.85
CA ARG A 230 -15.38 -30.18 1.32
C ARG A 230 -13.94 -29.64 1.43
N ALA A 231 -13.76 -28.34 1.23
CA ALA A 231 -12.46 -27.71 1.38
C ALA A 231 -12.01 -27.70 2.85
N MET A 232 -12.93 -27.40 3.78
CA MET A 232 -12.70 -27.53 5.22
C MET A 232 -12.34 -28.96 5.61
N ASN A 233 -13.01 -29.98 5.06
CA ASN A 233 -12.67 -31.41 5.33
C ASN A 233 -11.25 -31.74 4.87
N THR A 234 -10.82 -31.14 3.76
CA THR A 234 -9.47 -31.32 3.23
C THR A 234 -8.43 -30.65 4.11
N LEU A 235 -8.75 -29.48 4.69
CA LEU A 235 -7.90 -28.84 5.69
C LEU A 235 -7.81 -29.67 6.97
N GLU A 236 -8.93 -30.18 7.47
CA GLU A 236 -8.95 -31.05 8.65
C GLU A 236 -8.11 -32.31 8.44
N ARG A 237 -8.20 -32.97 7.27
CA ARG A 237 -7.29 -34.07 6.92
C ARG A 237 -5.82 -33.68 6.93
N LYS A 238 -5.50 -32.48 6.43
CA LYS A 238 -4.12 -32.00 6.33
C LYS A 238 -3.51 -31.75 7.70
N TYR A 239 -4.23 -31.10 8.60
CA TYR A 239 -3.73 -30.75 9.94
C TYR A 239 -3.96 -31.85 10.98
N GLY A 240 -4.89 -32.77 10.73
CA GLY A 240 -5.16 -33.90 11.61
C GLY A 240 -5.45 -33.45 13.04
N LYS A 241 -4.70 -33.99 14.00
CA LYS A 241 -4.84 -33.67 15.43
C LYS A 241 -4.54 -32.20 15.76
N MET A 242 -3.73 -31.52 14.95
CA MET A 242 -3.39 -30.10 15.15
C MET A 242 -4.52 -29.15 14.74
N PHE A 243 -5.56 -29.64 14.05
CA PHE A 243 -6.59 -28.77 13.49
C PHE A 243 -7.26 -27.86 14.55
N PRO A 244 -7.67 -28.35 15.75
CA PRO A 244 -8.30 -27.48 16.75
C PRO A 244 -7.35 -26.42 17.33
N GLU A 245 -6.04 -26.70 17.39
CA GLU A 245 -5.03 -25.75 17.87
C GLU A 245 -4.78 -24.65 16.82
N VAL A 246 -4.67 -25.05 15.56
CA VAL A 246 -4.44 -24.14 14.44
C VAL A 246 -5.70 -23.33 14.11
N PHE A 247 -6.90 -23.93 14.19
CA PHE A 247 -8.17 -23.30 13.84
C PHE A 247 -9.14 -23.29 15.03
N LYS A 248 -8.84 -22.46 16.03
CA LYS A 248 -9.70 -22.30 17.21
C LYS A 248 -11.09 -21.78 16.84
N THR A 249 -11.14 -20.74 16.03
CA THR A 249 -12.40 -20.17 15.52
C THR A 249 -12.24 -19.64 14.11
N ILE A 250 -13.32 -19.64 13.34
CA ILE A 250 -13.38 -19.05 12.00
C ILE A 250 -14.50 -18.01 11.95
N THR A 251 -14.20 -16.84 11.40
CA THR A 251 -15.17 -15.76 11.21
C THR A 251 -15.50 -15.58 9.74
N VAL A 252 -16.80 -15.60 9.40
CA VAL A 252 -17.33 -15.48 8.03
C VAL A 252 -18.34 -14.34 7.95
N ASP A 253 -18.69 -13.93 6.72
CA ASP A 253 -19.87 -13.09 6.54
C ASP A 253 -21.16 -13.92 6.38
N ASN A 254 -22.28 -13.24 6.20
CA ASN A 254 -23.59 -13.87 6.01
C ASN A 254 -23.84 -14.34 4.55
N GLY A 255 -22.79 -14.53 3.75
CA GLY A 255 -22.85 -15.06 2.39
C GLY A 255 -23.61 -16.39 2.30
N THR A 256 -24.22 -16.68 1.16
CA THR A 256 -24.92 -17.96 0.94
C THR A 256 -23.94 -19.13 0.79
N GLU A 257 -22.72 -18.85 0.38
CA GLU A 257 -21.59 -19.77 0.37
C GLU A 257 -21.23 -20.30 1.77
N PHE A 258 -21.54 -19.56 2.83
CA PHE A 258 -21.26 -19.94 4.21
C PHE A 258 -22.52 -20.38 4.96
N SER A 259 -23.55 -20.85 4.26
CA SER A 259 -24.82 -21.17 4.90
C SER A 259 -24.83 -22.47 5.70
N ASN A 260 -23.92 -23.39 5.42
CA ASN A 260 -23.84 -24.67 6.12
C ASN A 260 -22.90 -24.57 7.34
N CYS A 261 -23.37 -23.89 8.39
CA CYS A 261 -22.62 -23.72 9.64
C CYS A 261 -22.24 -25.07 10.27
N GLU A 262 -23.23 -25.96 10.43
CA GLU A 262 -23.04 -27.29 11.01
C GLU A 262 -21.97 -28.09 10.27
N GLY A 263 -22.00 -28.11 8.93
CA GLY A 263 -21.01 -28.80 8.13
C GLY A 263 -19.60 -28.19 8.23
N MET A 264 -19.48 -26.88 8.47
CA MET A 264 -18.18 -26.24 8.70
C MET A 264 -17.61 -26.53 10.10
N GLU A 265 -18.47 -26.72 11.09
CA GLU A 265 -18.09 -27.02 12.47
C GLU A 265 -17.90 -28.53 12.75
N THR A 266 -18.59 -29.42 12.05
CA THR A 266 -18.57 -30.88 12.31
C THR A 266 -17.24 -31.51 11.93
N SER A 267 -16.60 -32.32 12.77
CA SER A 267 -15.35 -33.05 12.44
C SER A 267 -15.59 -34.28 11.54
N ILE A 268 -14.66 -34.57 10.63
CA ILE A 268 -14.67 -35.83 9.86
C ILE A 268 -14.09 -37.03 10.61
N PHE A 269 -13.38 -36.80 11.72
CA PHE A 269 -12.67 -37.87 12.46
C PHE A 269 -13.47 -38.43 13.62
N LYS A 270 -14.43 -37.67 14.14
CA LYS A 270 -15.29 -38.07 15.25
C LYS A 270 -16.74 -37.78 14.90
N ALA A 271 -17.57 -38.81 14.85
CA ALA A 271 -19.01 -38.65 14.67
C ALA A 271 -19.58 -37.76 15.80
N GLY A 272 -20.28 -36.69 15.44
CA GLY A 272 -20.76 -35.66 16.37
C GLY A 272 -19.66 -34.82 17.03
N GLY A 273 -18.39 -34.98 16.63
CA GLY A 273 -17.29 -34.14 17.08
C GLY A 273 -17.30 -32.79 16.36
N GLN A 274 -16.70 -31.79 16.99
CA GLN A 274 -16.54 -30.45 16.43
C GLN A 274 -15.07 -30.22 16.06
N ARG A 275 -14.79 -29.70 14.86
CA ARG A 275 -13.44 -29.35 14.40
C ARG A 275 -13.04 -27.93 14.79
N THR A 276 -13.99 -27.00 14.80
CA THR A 276 -13.79 -25.56 15.08
C THR A 276 -15.15 -24.90 15.31
N LYS A 277 -15.13 -23.65 15.81
CA LYS A 277 -16.33 -22.81 15.98
C LYS A 277 -16.41 -21.74 14.90
N VAL A 278 -17.58 -21.54 14.29
CA VAL A 278 -17.82 -20.52 13.26
C VAL A 278 -18.66 -19.37 13.82
N TYR A 279 -18.22 -18.14 13.56
CA TYR A 279 -18.92 -16.91 13.92
C TYR A 279 -19.27 -16.09 12.68
N TYR A 280 -20.45 -15.47 12.70
CA TYR A 280 -20.98 -14.67 11.59
C TYR A 280 -20.94 -13.19 11.92
N CYS A 281 -20.30 -12.40 11.05
CA CYS A 281 -20.32 -10.95 11.12
C CYS A 281 -21.74 -10.38 10.99
N HIS A 282 -21.94 -9.15 11.46
CA HIS A 282 -23.18 -8.44 11.22
C HIS A 282 -23.38 -8.20 9.71
N PRO A 283 -24.62 -8.29 9.22
CA PRO A 283 -24.93 -7.85 7.87
C PRO A 283 -24.42 -6.42 7.63
N TYR A 284 -23.72 -6.20 6.51
CA TYR A 284 -23.15 -4.91 6.11
C TYR A 284 -22.00 -4.35 6.96
N CYS A 285 -21.46 -5.11 7.93
CA CYS A 285 -20.28 -4.71 8.71
C CYS A 285 -18.99 -5.32 8.17
N SER A 286 -18.55 -4.92 6.96
CA SER A 286 -17.32 -5.44 6.36
C SER A 286 -16.06 -5.16 7.18
N SER A 287 -16.06 -4.14 8.04
CA SER A 287 -14.94 -3.78 8.91
C SER A 287 -14.61 -4.82 9.98
N GLU A 288 -15.55 -5.72 10.30
CA GLU A 288 -15.36 -6.81 11.26
C GLU A 288 -14.37 -7.88 10.76
N ARG A 289 -14.09 -7.87 9.43
CA ARG A 289 -13.10 -8.70 8.73
C ARG A 289 -12.01 -7.86 8.05
N GLY A 290 -11.49 -6.86 8.78
CA GLY A 290 -10.49 -5.93 8.25
C GLY A 290 -9.19 -6.60 7.76
N SER A 291 -8.90 -7.83 8.23
CA SER A 291 -7.71 -8.60 7.80
C SER A 291 -7.90 -9.13 6.38
N ASN A 292 -9.07 -9.72 6.12
CA ASN A 292 -9.43 -10.22 4.79
C ASN A 292 -9.40 -9.12 3.73
N GLU A 293 -9.88 -7.91 4.03
CA GLU A 293 -9.89 -6.83 3.03
C GLU A 293 -8.48 -6.51 2.52
N LYS A 294 -7.50 -6.44 3.45
CA LYS A 294 -6.10 -6.16 3.11
C LYS A 294 -5.45 -7.33 2.41
N GLN A 295 -5.74 -8.54 2.85
CA GLN A 295 -5.17 -9.73 2.23
C GLN A 295 -5.71 -9.96 0.82
N ASN A 296 -7.02 -9.80 0.63
CA ASN A 296 -7.63 -9.83 -0.69
C ASN A 296 -7.04 -8.78 -1.61
N GLN A 297 -6.68 -7.58 -1.12
CA GLN A 297 -5.96 -6.59 -1.92
C GLN A 297 -4.61 -7.12 -2.40
N MET A 298 -3.89 -7.89 -1.59
CA MET A 298 -2.62 -8.52 -2.00
C MET A 298 -2.84 -9.68 -2.97
N ILE A 299 -3.82 -10.56 -2.72
CA ILE A 299 -4.23 -11.61 -3.67
C ILE A 299 -4.55 -10.99 -5.03
N ARG A 300 -5.26 -9.86 -5.06
CA ARG A 300 -5.63 -9.16 -6.30
C ARG A 300 -4.45 -8.50 -7.03
N ARG A 301 -3.24 -8.44 -6.45
CA ARG A 301 -2.02 -8.08 -7.20
C ARG A 301 -1.62 -9.20 -8.16
N LYS A 302 -1.67 -10.46 -7.69
CA LYS A 302 -1.32 -11.66 -8.47
C LYS A 302 -2.49 -12.20 -9.29
N PHE A 303 -3.71 -12.07 -8.79
CA PHE A 303 -4.96 -12.43 -9.47
C PHE A 303 -5.89 -11.22 -9.63
N PRO A 304 -5.62 -10.33 -10.61
CA PRO A 304 -6.43 -9.13 -10.86
C PRO A 304 -7.93 -9.41 -10.97
N LYS A 305 -8.74 -8.36 -10.84
CA LYS A 305 -10.17 -8.49 -11.11
C LYS A 305 -10.39 -8.93 -12.56
N GLY A 306 -11.21 -9.96 -12.74
CA GLY A 306 -11.42 -10.58 -14.06
C GLY A 306 -10.55 -11.81 -14.32
N THR A 307 -9.70 -12.23 -13.38
CA THR A 307 -9.03 -13.54 -13.46
C THR A 307 -10.06 -14.65 -13.52
N ASN A 308 -9.92 -15.55 -14.50
CA ASN A 308 -10.69 -16.77 -14.59
C ASN A 308 -10.01 -17.89 -13.79
N PHE A 309 -10.50 -18.17 -12.59
CA PHE A 309 -9.96 -19.23 -11.73
C PHE A 309 -10.14 -20.65 -12.29
N ASP A 310 -11.00 -20.85 -13.30
CA ASP A 310 -11.10 -22.16 -13.96
C ASP A 310 -9.80 -22.56 -14.65
N ARG A 311 -9.04 -21.56 -15.13
CA ARG A 311 -7.74 -21.68 -15.80
C ARG A 311 -6.54 -21.60 -14.87
N VAL A 312 -6.75 -21.29 -13.59
CA VAL A 312 -5.68 -21.20 -12.60
C VAL A 312 -5.42 -22.60 -12.02
N SER A 313 -4.17 -23.01 -12.03
CA SER A 313 -3.74 -24.30 -11.48
C SER A 313 -3.56 -24.23 -9.95
N PRO A 314 -3.70 -25.35 -9.24
CA PRO A 314 -3.34 -25.42 -7.82
C PRO A 314 -1.88 -25.04 -7.53
N LYS A 315 -0.96 -25.24 -8.49
CA LYS A 315 0.45 -24.84 -8.36
C LYS A 315 0.60 -23.33 -8.34
N GLU A 316 -0.08 -22.62 -9.24
CA GLU A 316 -0.09 -21.14 -9.24
C GLU A 316 -0.70 -20.58 -7.95
N VAL A 317 -1.79 -21.18 -7.46
CA VAL A 317 -2.37 -20.79 -6.16
C VAL A 317 -1.34 -20.92 -5.04
N ARG A 318 -0.59 -22.02 -4.99
CA ARG A 318 0.46 -22.23 -4.00
C ARG A 318 1.59 -21.21 -4.12
N MET A 319 2.03 -20.89 -5.34
CA MET A 319 3.05 -19.86 -5.55
C MET A 319 2.59 -18.48 -5.02
N VAL A 320 1.32 -18.14 -5.19
CA VAL A 320 0.76 -16.90 -4.64
C VAL A 320 0.60 -16.98 -3.12
N GLU A 321 0.22 -18.14 -2.56
CA GLU A 321 0.15 -18.40 -1.11
C GLU A 321 1.54 -18.20 -0.48
N ASP A 322 2.56 -18.81 -1.06
CA ASP A 322 3.93 -18.69 -0.56
C ASP A 322 4.45 -17.25 -0.68
N TRP A 323 4.13 -16.55 -1.78
CA TRP A 323 4.49 -15.14 -1.94
C TRP A 323 3.82 -14.27 -0.88
N LEU A 324 2.52 -14.46 -0.62
CA LEU A 324 1.78 -13.72 0.42
C LEU A 324 2.37 -13.94 1.81
N ASN A 325 2.74 -15.18 2.11
CA ASN A 325 3.19 -15.58 3.43
C ASN A 325 4.66 -15.23 3.69
N ARG A 326 5.49 -15.19 2.63
CA ARG A 326 6.90 -14.74 2.71
C ARG A 326 7.08 -13.24 2.56
N TYR A 327 6.06 -12.51 2.09
CA TYR A 327 6.13 -11.06 1.92
C TYR A 327 6.43 -10.35 3.25
N PRO A 328 7.45 -9.48 3.35
CA PRO A 328 7.81 -8.80 4.60
C PRO A 328 6.74 -7.76 4.98
N ARG A 329 6.23 -7.84 6.22
CA ARG A 329 5.09 -7.00 6.65
C ARG A 329 5.48 -6.08 7.79
N LYS A 330 5.45 -4.76 7.53
CA LYS A 330 5.71 -3.74 8.58
C LYS A 330 4.85 -3.91 9.84
N ILE A 331 3.59 -4.35 9.71
CA ILE A 331 2.69 -4.58 10.87
C ILE A 331 3.17 -5.73 11.77
N LEU A 332 3.97 -6.65 11.22
CA LEU A 332 4.57 -7.78 11.91
C LEU A 332 6.02 -7.50 12.29
N GLY A 333 6.43 -6.23 12.41
CA GLY A 333 7.84 -5.89 12.65
C GLY A 333 8.77 -6.29 11.49
N TRP A 334 8.20 -6.44 10.29
CA TRP A 334 8.83 -6.91 9.06
C TRP A 334 9.10 -8.40 8.92
N TYR A 335 8.82 -9.20 9.96
CA TYR A 335 8.76 -10.65 9.80
C TYR A 335 7.72 -11.04 8.74
N SER A 336 7.98 -12.18 8.09
CA SER A 336 7.01 -12.79 7.20
C SER A 336 5.90 -13.47 8.00
N SER A 337 4.71 -13.60 7.41
CA SER A 337 3.61 -14.34 8.06
C SER A 337 4.00 -15.79 8.31
N ALA A 338 4.74 -16.39 7.36
CA ALA A 338 5.19 -17.77 7.42
C ALA A 338 6.12 -18.01 8.61
N ASP A 339 7.09 -17.12 8.84
CA ASP A 339 8.05 -17.28 9.93
C ASP A 339 7.35 -17.24 11.29
N LEU A 340 6.48 -16.24 11.49
CA LEU A 340 5.71 -16.13 12.74
C LEU A 340 4.75 -17.30 12.94
N PHE A 341 4.10 -17.74 11.86
CA PHE A 341 3.20 -18.89 11.93
C PHE A 341 3.95 -20.18 12.26
N ASN A 342 5.10 -20.43 11.64
CA ASN A 342 5.95 -21.59 11.90
C ASN A 342 6.61 -21.53 13.28
N GLN A 343 6.91 -20.33 13.81
CA GLN A 343 7.41 -20.20 15.17
C GLN A 343 6.37 -20.63 16.21
N ILE A 344 5.08 -20.41 15.93
CA ILE A 344 3.98 -20.73 16.83
C ILE A 344 3.50 -22.18 16.63
N PHE A 345 3.37 -22.63 15.39
CA PHE A 345 2.74 -23.90 15.02
C PHE A 345 3.66 -24.89 14.29
N GLY A 346 4.88 -24.50 13.94
CA GLY A 346 5.83 -25.31 13.16
C GLY A 346 6.73 -26.21 14.00
N GLY A 347 6.49 -26.30 15.30
CA GLY A 347 7.15 -27.24 16.21
C GLY A 347 6.52 -28.63 16.27
N VAL A 348 5.60 -28.98 15.35
CA VAL A 348 4.89 -30.27 15.31
C VAL A 348 4.75 -30.80 13.89
#